data_AF-A0A1L8SN23-F1
#
_entry.id   AF-A0A1L8SN23-F1
#
_cell.length_a   1.000
_cell.length_b   1.000
_cell.length_c   1.000
_cell.angle_alpha   90.00
_cell.angle_beta   90.00
_cell.angle_gamma   90.00
#
_symmetry.space_group_name_H-M   'P 1'
#
loop_
_entity.id
_entity.type
_entity.pdbx_description
1 polymer ?
#
loop_
_entity_poly.entity_id
_entity_poly.type
_entity_poly.pdbx_seq_one_letter_code
_entity_poly.pdbx_strand_id
1 'polypeptide(L)'
;MSFEAYRDDEGYLTVIEKKRLPSGMTVQIEFEMSDLSNVCVANVFLNVYKKRKQISSNTLHQTGKDGVDPFIWALKKIRDFEAYASEYLTNPLPAYIQVCWDDNRRGRIYKRFLLREGFELKDFGEGTMLYKQIKLAD
;
A
#
# COMPACT_ATOMS: atom_id res chain seq x y z
N MET A 1 9.27 4.69 14.31
CA MET A 1 8.75 4.50 12.93
C MET A 1 8.81 5.85 12.24
N SER A 2 9.24 5.98 11.00
CA SER A 2 9.24 7.30 10.32
C SER A 2 8.63 7.18 8.93
N PHE A 3 7.30 7.20 8.89
CA PHE A 3 6.60 7.52 7.65
C PHE A 3 6.70 9.03 7.41
N GLU A 4 6.89 9.42 6.15
CA GLU A 4 6.64 10.79 5.70
C GLU A 4 5.15 10.87 5.30
N ALA A 5 4.47 11.97 5.57
CA ALA A 5 3.08 12.18 5.15
C ALA A 5 2.96 13.53 4.44
N TYR A 6 2.22 13.56 3.34
CA TYR A 6 1.97 14.77 2.56
C TYR A 6 0.57 14.73 1.97
N ARG A 7 0.04 15.90 1.59
CA ARG A 7 -1.15 15.98 0.75
C ARG A 7 -0.72 16.24 -0.68
N ASP A 8 -1.30 15.52 -1.63
CA ASP A 8 -1.09 15.79 -3.05
C ASP A 8 -1.89 17.02 -3.52
N ASP A 9 -1.78 17.33 -4.81
CA ASP A 9 -2.43 18.49 -5.42
C ASP A 9 -3.98 18.37 -5.43
N GLU A 10 -4.50 17.14 -5.30
CA GLU A 10 -5.94 16.84 -5.20
C GLU A 10 -6.43 16.81 -3.73
N GLY A 11 -5.50 16.97 -2.78
CA GLY A 11 -5.76 17.04 -1.35
C GLY A 11 -5.77 15.70 -0.64
N TYR A 12 -5.52 14.59 -1.35
CA TYR A 12 -5.45 13.25 -0.76
C TYR A 12 -4.22 13.13 0.13
N LEU A 13 -4.43 12.52 1.31
CA LEU A 13 -3.35 12.29 2.25
C LEU A 13 -2.58 11.03 1.85
N THR A 14 -1.30 11.18 1.54
CA THR A 14 -0.43 10.05 1.20
C THR A 14 0.67 9.88 2.25
N VAL A 15 0.72 8.69 2.81
CA VAL A 15 1.74 8.25 3.77
C VAL A 15 2.75 7.39 3.02
N ILE A 16 4.04 7.74 3.10
CA ILE A 16 5.08 7.16 2.26
C ILE A 16 6.28 6.70 3.08
N GLU A 17 6.86 5.56 2.68
CA GLU A 17 8.20 5.18 3.11
C GLU A 17 9.01 4.61 1.94
N LYS A 18 10.33 4.80 1.99
CA LYS A 18 11.27 4.38 0.95
C LYS A 18 12.52 3.77 1.55
N LYS A 19 13.10 2.79 0.85
CA LYS A 19 14.37 2.15 1.22
C LYS A 19 15.24 1.94 -0.01
N ARG A 20 16.55 2.13 0.14
CA ARG A 20 17.52 1.73 -0.88
C ARG A 20 17.86 0.24 -0.75
N LEU A 21 17.71 -0.50 -1.85
CA LEU A 21 17.98 -1.93 -1.95
C LEU A 21 19.46 -2.19 -2.27
N PRO A 22 19.97 -3.41 -1.99
CA PRO A 22 21.36 -3.79 -2.30
C PRO A 22 21.77 -3.58 -3.76
N SER A 23 20.85 -3.78 -4.72
CA SER A 23 21.11 -3.51 -6.15
C SER A 23 21.32 -2.03 -6.49
N GLY A 24 21.12 -1.13 -5.53
CA GLY A 24 21.13 0.31 -5.71
C GLY A 24 19.80 0.90 -6.20
N MET A 25 18.78 0.06 -6.42
CA MET A 25 17.39 0.48 -6.65
C MET A 25 16.74 1.02 -5.36
N THR A 26 15.62 1.71 -5.52
CA THR A 26 14.77 2.16 -4.42
C THR A 26 13.46 1.40 -4.47
N VAL A 27 13.03 0.88 -3.32
CA VAL A 27 11.66 0.45 -3.10
C VAL A 27 10.93 1.56 -2.33
N GLN A 28 9.71 1.87 -2.75
CA GLN A 28 8.85 2.88 -2.16
C GLN A 28 7.45 2.30 -2.00
N ILE A 29 6.87 2.44 -0.82
CA ILE A 29 5.47 2.10 -0.55
C ILE A 29 4.72 3.37 -0.17
N GLU A 30 3.54 3.53 -0.74
CA GLU A 30 2.62 4.63 -0.49
C GLU A 30 1.28 4.07 -0.04
N PHE A 31 0.67 4.76 0.91
CA PHE A 31 -0.68 4.54 1.41
C PHE A 31 -1.45 5.84 1.18
N GLU A 32 -2.16 5.90 0.07
CA GLU A 32 -2.99 7.05 -0.31
C GLU A 32 -4.39 6.88 0.30
N MET A 33 -4.76 7.81 1.16
CA MET A 33 -6.05 7.82 1.83
C MET A 33 -7.11 8.44 0.92
N SER A 34 -8.16 7.68 0.64
CA SER A 34 -9.32 8.15 -0.12
C SER A 34 -10.61 7.55 0.45
N ASP A 35 -11.73 8.23 0.24
CA ASP A 35 -13.04 7.74 0.66
C ASP A 35 -13.72 7.04 -0.53
N LEU A 36 -14.12 5.79 -0.33
CA LEU A 36 -14.87 4.99 -1.28
C LEU A 36 -16.29 4.79 -0.76
N SER A 37 -17.20 5.67 -1.18
CA SER A 37 -18.61 5.68 -0.78
C SER A 37 -18.81 5.74 0.75
N ASN A 38 -18.84 4.58 1.41
CA ASN A 38 -19.13 4.40 2.84
C ASN A 38 -17.94 3.86 3.66
N VAL A 39 -16.77 3.74 3.05
CA VAL A 39 -15.52 3.33 3.71
C VAL A 39 -14.39 4.28 3.35
N CYS A 40 -13.38 4.37 4.21
CA CYS A 40 -12.11 4.99 3.86
C CYS A 40 -11.11 3.90 3.49
N VAL A 41 -10.31 4.10 2.46
CA VAL A 41 -9.29 3.16 2.01
C VAL A 41 -7.92 3.81 2.01
N ALA A 42 -6.93 3.09 2.51
CA ALA A 42 -5.51 3.34 2.32
C ALA A 42 -5.05 2.50 1.11
N ASN A 43 -5.01 3.12 -0.07
CA ASN A 43 -4.59 2.48 -1.31
C ASN A 43 -3.08 2.23 -1.29
N VAL A 44 -2.69 0.95 -1.40
CA VAL A 44 -1.30 0.56 -1.38
C VAL A 44 -0.70 0.60 -2.78
N PHE A 45 0.28 1.47 -2.97
CA PHE A 45 1.13 1.50 -4.14
C PHE A 45 2.55 1.09 -3.76
N LEU A 46 3.16 0.15 -4.48
CA LEU A 46 4.54 -0.27 -4.23
C LEU A 46 5.34 -0.20 -5.53
N ASN A 47 6.33 0.68 -5.51
CA ASN A 47 7.16 1.05 -6.64
C ASN A 47 8.61 0.59 -6.41
N VAL A 48 9.23 0.00 -7.43
CA VAL A 48 10.66 -0.36 -7.42
C VAL A 48 11.34 0.27 -8.63
N TYR A 49 12.27 1.20 -8.40
CA TYR A 49 12.85 2.02 -9.47
C TYR A 49 14.32 2.39 -9.22
N LYS A 50 15.05 2.78 -10.28
CA LYS A 50 16.43 3.30 -10.16
C LYS A 50 16.47 4.84 -10.17
N LYS A 51 15.57 5.47 -10.93
CA LYS A 51 15.38 6.93 -10.98
C LYS A 51 13.89 7.24 -10.84
N ARG A 52 13.52 8.28 -10.07
CA ARG A 52 12.11 8.65 -9.79
C ARG A 52 11.26 8.82 -11.05
N LYS A 53 11.84 9.37 -12.12
CA LYS A 53 11.18 9.54 -13.44
C LYS A 53 10.76 8.23 -14.16
N GLN A 54 11.11 7.07 -13.60
CA GLN A 54 10.74 5.75 -14.14
C GLN A 54 9.45 5.19 -13.53
N ILE A 55 8.87 5.86 -12.53
CA ILE A 55 7.54 5.55 -12.01
C ILE A 55 6.55 5.96 -13.11
N SER A 56 6.11 4.99 -13.91
CA SER A 56 5.23 5.23 -15.08
C SER A 56 3.81 4.71 -14.88
N SER A 57 3.54 4.07 -13.74
CA SER A 57 2.22 3.67 -13.26
C SER A 57 2.41 3.16 -11.83
N ASN A 58 1.57 3.61 -10.89
CA ASN A 58 1.71 3.38 -9.45
C ASN A 58 1.29 1.97 -9.00
N THR A 59 0.68 1.20 -9.89
CA THR A 59 0.34 -0.19 -9.59
C THR A 59 1.61 -1.03 -9.60
N LEU A 60 1.64 -2.00 -8.69
CA LEU A 60 2.75 -2.90 -8.36
C LEU A 60 3.40 -3.58 -9.58
N HIS A 61 4.20 -2.92 -10.39
CA HIS A 61 4.53 -3.42 -11.73
C HIS A 61 5.83 -4.22 -11.86
N GLN A 62 6.79 -4.16 -10.93
CA GLN A 62 8.10 -4.84 -11.03
C GLN A 62 8.76 -5.16 -9.69
N THR A 63 9.47 -6.29 -9.60
CA THR A 63 10.27 -6.72 -8.42
C THR A 63 11.74 -6.29 -8.50
N GLY A 64 12.12 -5.49 -9.50
CA GLY A 64 13.50 -5.03 -9.70
C GLY A 64 14.52 -6.17 -9.79
N LYS A 65 15.79 -5.87 -9.51
CA LYS A 65 16.88 -6.85 -9.51
C LYS A 65 17.03 -7.63 -8.19
N ASP A 66 16.34 -7.19 -7.14
CA ASP A 66 16.43 -7.76 -5.78
C ASP A 66 15.39 -8.86 -5.51
N GLY A 67 14.69 -9.34 -6.55
CA GLY A 67 13.81 -10.49 -6.43
C GLY A 67 12.64 -10.26 -5.46
N VAL A 68 12.50 -11.12 -4.44
CA VAL A 68 11.36 -11.06 -3.50
C VAL A 68 11.54 -10.06 -2.36
N ASP A 69 12.73 -9.50 -2.18
CA ASP A 69 13.05 -8.60 -1.07
C ASP A 69 12.14 -7.36 -0.99
N PRO A 70 11.80 -6.68 -2.10
CA PRO A 70 10.87 -5.54 -2.06
C PRO A 70 9.49 -5.94 -1.52
N PHE A 71 9.04 -7.16 -1.85
CA PHE A 71 7.75 -7.67 -1.38
C PHE A 71 7.77 -7.99 0.11
N ILE A 72 8.83 -8.66 0.60
CA ILE A 72 9.00 -8.94 2.04
C ILE A 72 9.07 -7.64 2.84
N TRP A 73 9.80 -6.65 2.32
CA TRP A 73 9.87 -5.33 2.92
C TRP A 73 8.49 -4.64 2.94
N ALA A 74 7.75 -4.69 1.84
CA ALA A 74 6.39 -4.14 1.75
C ALA A 74 5.42 -4.77 2.77
N LEU A 75 5.46 -6.10 2.94
CA LEU A 75 4.66 -6.79 3.96
C LEU A 75 4.94 -6.28 5.38
N LYS A 76 6.21 -6.07 5.71
CA LYS A 76 6.58 -5.45 6.99
C LYS A 76 6.00 -4.04 7.10
N LYS A 77 6.05 -3.27 6.02
CA LYS A 77 5.57 -1.88 6.01
C LYS A 77 4.05 -1.76 6.11
N ILE A 78 3.30 -2.72 5.59
CA ILE A 78 1.85 -2.81 5.82
C ILE A 78 1.55 -2.93 7.31
N ARG A 79 2.28 -3.81 8.04
CA ARG A 79 2.10 -3.96 9.49
C ARG A 79 2.53 -2.71 10.26
N ASP A 80 3.65 -2.10 9.87
CA ASP A 80 4.11 -0.83 10.45
C ASP A 80 3.04 0.27 10.24
N PHE A 81 2.41 0.32 9.06
CA PHE A 81 1.35 1.28 8.75
C PHE A 81 0.08 1.07 9.59
N GLU A 82 -0.29 -0.17 9.90
CA GLU A 82 -1.43 -0.43 10.81
C GLU A 82 -1.25 0.24 12.17
N ALA A 83 -0.04 0.16 12.74
CA ALA A 83 0.29 0.84 13.99
C ALA A 83 0.26 2.36 13.83
N TYR A 84 0.89 2.88 12.76
CA TYR A 84 0.88 4.31 12.45
C TYR A 84 -0.55 4.87 12.29
N ALA A 85 -1.42 4.15 11.57
CA ALA A 85 -2.79 4.58 11.33
C ALA A 85 -3.59 4.70 12.64
N SER A 86 -3.40 3.77 13.57
CA SER A 86 -4.07 3.80 14.87
C SER A 86 -3.61 4.94 15.80
N GLU A 87 -2.46 5.54 15.52
CA GLU A 87 -1.88 6.61 16.34
C GLU A 87 -2.07 8.00 15.72
N TYR A 88 -2.10 8.11 14.39
CA TYR A 88 -1.93 9.39 13.71
C TYR A 88 -3.01 9.74 12.67
N LEU A 89 -3.81 8.77 12.22
CA LEU A 89 -4.78 9.00 11.15
C LEU A 89 -6.19 9.01 11.73
N THR A 90 -7.03 9.94 11.25
CA THR A 90 -8.44 10.03 11.62
C THR A 90 -9.31 10.06 10.38
N ASN A 91 -10.45 9.37 10.42
CA ASN A 91 -11.50 9.43 9.41
C ASN A 91 -12.82 8.97 10.07
N PRO A 92 -13.96 9.63 9.81
CA PRO A 92 -15.25 9.23 10.38
C PRO A 92 -15.78 7.89 9.83
N LEU A 93 -15.25 7.40 8.71
CA LEU A 93 -15.67 6.15 8.07
C LEU A 93 -14.82 4.96 8.56
N PRO A 94 -15.36 3.73 8.52
CA PRO A 94 -14.57 2.52 8.70
C PRO A 94 -13.42 2.46 7.69
N ALA A 95 -12.20 2.24 8.18
CA ALA A 95 -11.00 2.29 7.36
C ALA A 95 -10.45 0.91 7.01
N TYR A 96 -9.93 0.79 5.79
CA TYR A 96 -9.32 -0.44 5.27
C TYR A 96 -8.00 -0.14 4.57
N ILE A 97 -7.04 -1.06 4.64
CA ILE A 97 -5.94 -1.11 3.69
C ILE A 97 -6.44 -1.83 2.44
N GLN A 98 -6.33 -1.20 1.28
CA GLN A 98 -6.70 -1.75 -0.03
C GLN A 98 -5.43 -2.11 -0.81
N VAL A 99 -5.34 -3.36 -1.27
CA VAL A 99 -4.29 -3.80 -2.20
C VAL A 99 -4.94 -4.26 -3.50
N CYS A 100 -4.71 -3.50 -4.56
CA CYS A 100 -5.11 -3.85 -5.93
C CYS A 100 -3.94 -4.44 -6.74
N TRP A 101 -4.25 -5.04 -7.88
CA TRP A 101 -3.26 -5.53 -8.83
C TRP A 101 -3.82 -5.49 -10.25
N ASP A 102 -2.97 -5.13 -11.21
CA ASP A 102 -3.37 -5.08 -12.62
C ASP A 102 -3.05 -6.38 -13.37
N ASP A 103 -2.14 -7.20 -12.84
CA ASP A 103 -1.77 -8.46 -13.47
C ASP A 103 -2.01 -9.68 -12.58
N ASN A 104 -2.44 -10.76 -13.25
CA ASN A 104 -2.82 -12.02 -12.61
C ASN A 104 -1.66 -12.71 -11.88
N ARG A 105 -0.39 -12.46 -12.28
CA ARG A 105 0.76 -13.09 -11.62
C ARG A 105 0.93 -12.54 -10.21
N ARG A 106 0.81 -11.22 -10.05
CA ARG A 106 0.91 -10.55 -8.75
C ARG A 106 -0.32 -10.74 -7.89
N GLY A 107 -1.50 -10.71 -8.50
CA GLY A 107 -2.73 -11.07 -7.81
C GLY A 107 -2.64 -12.43 -7.12
N ARG A 108 -2.03 -13.44 -7.75
CA ARG A 108 -1.78 -14.75 -7.11
C ARG A 108 -0.82 -14.69 -5.93
N ILE A 109 0.25 -13.89 -6.02
CA ILE A 109 1.21 -13.72 -4.93
C ILE A 109 0.51 -13.03 -3.75
N TYR A 110 -0.18 -11.92 -3.99
CA TYR A 110 -0.89 -11.18 -2.93
C TYR A 110 -1.97 -12.02 -2.27
N LYS A 111 -2.82 -12.71 -3.05
CA LYS A 111 -3.81 -13.63 -2.49
C LYS A 111 -3.16 -14.72 -1.62
N ARG A 112 -1.99 -15.24 -2.01
CA ARG A 112 -1.32 -16.27 -1.21
C ARG A 112 -0.78 -15.75 0.13
N PHE A 113 -0.18 -14.58 0.13
CA PHE A 113 0.55 -14.06 1.29
C PHE A 113 -0.31 -13.14 2.16
N LEU A 114 -1.06 -12.20 1.58
CA LEU A 114 -1.85 -11.23 2.33
C LEU A 114 -3.08 -11.85 3.01
N LEU A 115 -3.69 -12.89 2.44
CA LEU A 115 -4.78 -13.60 3.14
C LEU A 115 -4.30 -14.19 4.49
N ARG A 116 -3.01 -14.54 4.60
CA ARG A 116 -2.43 -15.01 5.88
C ARG A 116 -2.15 -13.87 6.86
N GLU A 117 -2.15 -12.64 6.39
CA GLU A 117 -1.95 -11.40 7.17
C GLU A 117 -3.29 -10.78 7.62
N GLY A 118 -4.41 -11.48 7.41
CA GLY A 118 -5.75 -11.00 7.77
C GLY A 118 -6.43 -10.15 6.70
N PHE A 119 -5.92 -10.14 5.46
CA PHE A 119 -6.66 -9.57 4.34
C PHE A 119 -7.77 -10.54 3.89
N GLU A 120 -8.82 -9.97 3.33
CA GLU A 120 -9.98 -10.67 2.80
C GLU A 120 -10.31 -10.12 1.41
N LEU A 121 -10.87 -10.95 0.54
CA LEU A 121 -11.41 -10.47 -0.73
C LEU A 121 -12.76 -9.81 -0.47
N LYS A 122 -12.89 -8.53 -0.82
CA LYS A 122 -14.13 -7.76 -0.75
C LYS A 122 -14.32 -6.96 -2.02
N ASP A 123 -15.54 -6.45 -2.21
CA ASP A 123 -15.90 -5.55 -3.29
C ASP A 123 -16.71 -4.41 -2.68
N PHE A 124 -16.20 -3.18 -2.86
CA PHE A 124 -16.84 -1.95 -2.42
C PHE A 124 -17.32 -1.10 -3.62
N GLY A 125 -17.53 -1.72 -4.79
CA GLY A 125 -18.04 -1.07 -6.00
C GLY A 125 -16.99 -0.87 -7.10
N GLU A 126 -15.72 -1.17 -6.84
CA GLU A 126 -14.61 -1.05 -7.80
C GLU A 126 -14.08 -2.42 -8.26
N GLY A 127 -14.82 -3.49 -7.95
CA GLY A 127 -14.43 -4.87 -8.21
C GLY A 127 -13.73 -5.53 -7.02
N THR A 128 -13.48 -6.82 -7.15
CA THR A 128 -12.93 -7.61 -6.04
C THR A 128 -11.44 -7.36 -5.82
N MET A 129 -11.11 -6.75 -4.68
CA MET A 129 -9.73 -6.48 -4.24
C MET A 129 -9.44 -7.09 -2.86
N LEU A 130 -8.20 -6.99 -2.39
CA LEU A 130 -7.82 -7.43 -1.05
C LEU A 130 -7.93 -6.26 -0.07
N TYR A 131 -8.70 -6.48 1.00
CA TYR A 131 -8.93 -5.49 2.04
C TYR A 131 -8.56 -6.06 3.41
N LYS A 132 -7.97 -5.21 4.25
CA LYS A 132 -7.82 -5.50 5.67
C LYS A 132 -8.34 -4.33 6.47
N GLN A 133 -9.28 -4.56 7.36
CA GLN A 133 -9.79 -3.50 8.23
C GLN A 133 -8.69 -3.03 9.18
N ILE A 134 -8.58 -1.73 9.37
CA ILE A 134 -7.64 -1.12 10.31
C ILE A 134 -8.38 -0.25 11.32
N LYS A 135 -7.72 0.00 12.45
CA LYS A 135 -8.17 1.00 13.41
C LYS A 135 -7.45 2.31 13.11
N LEU A 136 -8.21 3.39 13.14
CA LEU A 136 -7.70 4.74 13.10
C LEU A 136 -7.61 5.30 14.53
N ALA A 137 -6.95 6.43 14.69
CA ALA A 137 -6.99 7.20 15.93
C ALA A 137 -8.42 7.70 16.18
N ASP A 138 -8.78 7.77 17.47
CA ASP A 138 -10.07 8.31 17.95
C ASP A 138 -10.18 9.83 17.79
#